data_AF-A0A7G8J305-F1
#
_entry.id   AF-A0A7G8J305-F1
#
_cell.length_a   1.000
_cell.length_b   1.000
_cell.length_c   1.000
_cell.angle_alpha   90.00
_cell.angle_beta   90.00
_cell.angle_gamma   90.00
#
_symmetry.space_group_name_H-M   'P 1'
#
loop_
_entity.id
_entity.type
_entity.pdbx_description
1 polymer ?
#
loop_
_entity_poly.entity_id
_entity_poly.type
_entity_poly.pdbx_seq_one_letter_code
_entity_poly.pdbx_strand_id
1 'polypeptide(L)'
;MSSEFTPMTISSQDMVQQLSGQLHLVSEIAESLTLRLLALEERFNELSVISESDESEQAEDSESFLLLADSSDRLEQLRGLLSERVEDQTQSEVPRLEAVTDSHHDSDDVLDELENSDLEQTVYINDSQEPPLDTIDRGIEQADDLLSA
;
A
#
# COMPACT_ATOMS: atom_id res chain seq x y z
N MET A 1 7.83 -57.86 49.82
CA MET A 1 8.37 -58.27 48.52
C MET A 1 9.10 -57.08 47.95
N SER A 2 10.43 -57.11 47.98
CA SER A 2 11.26 -55.98 47.57
C SER A 2 11.30 -55.95 46.05
N SER A 3 10.73 -54.90 45.46
CA SER A 3 10.87 -54.65 44.02
C SER A 3 12.27 -54.12 43.79
N GLU A 4 13.16 -54.99 43.33
CA GLU A 4 14.49 -54.65 42.83
C GLU A 4 14.34 -53.64 41.68
N PHE A 5 14.70 -52.38 41.93
CA PHE A 5 14.97 -51.43 40.86
C PHE A 5 16.34 -51.78 40.29
N THR A 6 16.36 -52.54 39.21
CA THR A 6 17.57 -52.70 38.40
C THR A 6 17.89 -51.35 37.76
N PRO A 7 19.07 -50.74 38.03
CA PRO A 7 19.49 -49.56 37.31
C PRO A 7 19.66 -49.95 35.84
N MET A 8 18.92 -49.30 34.96
CA MET A 8 19.06 -49.44 33.51
C MET A 8 20.44 -48.89 33.14
N THR A 9 21.45 -49.75 33.10
CA THR A 9 22.81 -49.38 32.68
C THR A 9 22.75 -49.09 31.19
N ILE A 10 22.51 -47.82 30.86
CA ILE A 10 22.58 -47.31 29.49
C ILE A 10 23.95 -47.69 28.94
N SER A 11 23.98 -48.43 27.84
CA SER A 11 25.25 -48.84 27.24
C SER A 11 25.97 -47.60 26.70
N SER A 12 27.30 -47.55 26.79
CA SER A 12 28.08 -46.48 26.17
C SER A 12 27.77 -46.34 24.67
N GLN A 13 27.37 -47.44 24.02
CA GLN A 13 26.93 -47.44 22.62
C GLN A 13 25.60 -46.70 22.42
N ASP A 14 24.64 -46.83 23.35
CA ASP A 14 23.36 -46.13 23.31
C ASP A 14 23.56 -44.62 23.50
N MET A 15 24.48 -44.23 24.39
CA MET A 15 24.86 -42.82 24.57
C MET A 15 25.48 -42.22 23.31
N VAL A 16 26.35 -42.95 22.61
CA VAL A 16 26.96 -42.48 21.35
C VAL A 16 25.91 -42.32 20.25
N GLN A 17 24.95 -43.24 20.13
CA GLN A 17 23.86 -43.12 19.17
C GLN A 17 22.96 -41.92 19.49
N GLN A 18 22.63 -41.71 20.76
CA GLN A 18 21.86 -40.55 21.20
C GLN A 18 22.57 -39.24 20.86
N LEU A 19 23.87 -39.12 21.16
CA LEU A 19 24.66 -37.94 20.85
C LEU A 19 24.77 -37.71 19.34
N SER A 20 24.92 -38.77 18.55
CA SER A 20 24.93 -38.67 17.09
C SER A 20 23.59 -38.18 16.55
N GLY A 21 22.47 -38.65 17.11
CA GLY A 21 21.14 -38.18 16.74
C GLY A 21 20.92 -36.71 17.13
N GLN A 22 21.36 -36.31 18.31
CA GLN A 22 21.31 -34.91 18.75
C GLN A 22 22.17 -34.02 17.85
N LEU A 23 23.38 -34.45 17.49
CA LEU A 23 24.25 -33.70 16.59
C LEU A 23 23.63 -33.54 15.20
N HIS A 24 23.00 -34.59 14.68
CA HIS A 24 22.29 -34.53 13.41
C HIS A 24 21.15 -33.50 13.46
N LEU A 25 20.30 -33.55 14.49
CA LEU A 25 19.22 -32.59 14.69
C LEU A 25 19.75 -31.14 14.81
N VAL A 26 20.85 -30.94 15.55
CA VAL A 26 21.49 -29.62 15.64
C VAL A 26 22.00 -29.15 14.27
N SER A 27 22.52 -30.05 13.45
CA SER A 27 22.93 -29.74 12.07
C SER A 27 21.73 -29.31 11.21
N GLU A 28 20.61 -30.03 11.28
CA GLU A 28 19.39 -29.67 10.54
C GLU A 28 18.83 -28.31 11.00
N ILE A 29 18.85 -28.05 12.31
CA ILE A 29 18.44 -26.74 12.87
C ILE A 29 19.37 -25.64 12.37
N ALA A 30 20.69 -25.87 12.36
CA ALA A 30 21.66 -24.89 11.88
C ALA A 30 21.47 -24.58 10.39
N GLU A 31 21.21 -25.59 9.57
CA GLU A 31 20.92 -25.42 8.14
C GLU A 31 19.63 -24.60 7.94
N SER A 32 18.54 -24.96 8.63
CA SER A 32 17.27 -24.23 8.57
C SER A 32 17.41 -22.77 8.99
N LEU A 33 18.17 -22.50 10.06
CA LEU A 33 18.46 -21.15 10.52
C LEU A 33 19.30 -20.36 9.52
N THR A 34 20.29 -21.00 8.89
CA THR A 34 21.13 -20.38 7.87
C THR A 34 20.29 -19.90 6.68
N LEU A 35 19.40 -20.75 6.17
CA LEU A 35 18.48 -20.38 5.08
C LEU A 35 17.54 -19.23 5.48
N ARG A 36 17.00 -19.26 6.71
CA ARG A 36 16.16 -18.17 7.22
C ARG A 36 16.92 -16.86 7.36
N LEU A 37 18.18 -16.90 7.79
CA LEU A 37 19.02 -15.71 7.91
C LEU A 37 19.30 -15.08 6.55
N LEU A 38 19.61 -15.88 5.54
CA LEU A 38 19.80 -15.40 4.16
C LEU A 38 18.53 -14.72 3.62
N ALA A 39 17.36 -15.32 3.82
CA ALA A 39 16.08 -14.72 3.40
C ALA A 39 15.76 -13.42 4.16
N LEU A 40 16.18 -13.31 5.42
CA LEU A 40 16.04 -12.08 6.21
C LEU A 40 16.99 -10.99 5.74
N GLU A 41 18.23 -11.34 5.39
CA GLU A 41 19.23 -10.41 4.85
C GLU A 41 18.78 -9.84 3.49
N GLU A 42 18.24 -10.67 2.60
CA GLU A 42 17.66 -10.22 1.33
C GLU A 42 16.55 -9.19 1.54
N ARG A 43 15.56 -9.52 2.38
CA ARG A 43 14.46 -8.60 2.71
C ARG A 43 14.94 -7.32 3.40
N PHE A 44 15.98 -7.40 4.23
CA PHE A 44 16.57 -6.22 4.85
C PHE A 44 17.21 -5.30 3.81
N ASN A 45 17.94 -5.87 2.85
CA ASN A 45 18.54 -5.11 1.76
C ASN A 45 17.47 -4.45 0.89
N GLU A 46 16.39 -5.15 0.54
CA GLU A 46 15.24 -4.57 -0.18
C GLU A 46 14.65 -3.36 0.55
N LEU A 47 14.40 -3.49 1.86
CA LEU A 47 13.88 -2.39 2.68
C LEU A 47 14.89 -1.23 2.81
N SER A 48 16.19 -1.53 2.87
CA SER A 48 17.23 -0.50 2.91
C SER A 48 17.22 0.33 1.63
N VAL A 49 17.09 -0.29 0.46
CA VAL A 49 17.02 0.41 -0.83
C VAL A 49 15.76 1.28 -0.93
N ILE A 50 14.61 0.77 -0.46
CA ILE A 50 13.36 1.55 -0.43
C ILE A 50 13.51 2.76 0.49
N SER A 51 14.05 2.57 1.70
CA SER A 51 14.24 3.67 2.67
C SER A 51 15.22 4.74 2.18
N GLU A 52 16.26 4.36 1.44
CA GLU A 52 17.19 5.32 0.80
C GLU A 52 16.52 6.07 -0.37
N SER A 53 15.50 5.48 -0.99
CA SER A 53 14.73 6.10 -2.07
C SER A 53 13.68 7.09 -1.54
N ASP A 54 13.06 6.80 -0.41
CA ASP A 54 12.06 7.67 0.26
C ASP A 54 12.66 9.02 0.74
N GLU A 55 13.97 9.11 1.01
CA GLU A 55 14.61 10.40 1.34
C GLU A 55 14.57 11.38 0.16
N SER A 56 14.39 10.91 -1.08
CA SER A 56 14.25 11.78 -2.26
C SER A 56 12.83 12.33 -2.43
N GLU A 57 11.80 11.68 -1.89
CA GLU A 57 10.39 12.13 -1.96
C GLU A 57 10.07 13.25 -0.96
N GLN A 58 10.81 13.33 0.16
CA GLN A 58 10.66 14.44 1.14
C GLN A 58 10.91 15.84 0.55
N ALA A 59 11.67 15.94 -0.53
CA ALA A 59 11.89 17.21 -1.23
C ALA A 59 10.62 17.70 -1.94
N GLU A 60 9.82 16.81 -2.52
CA GLU A 60 8.54 17.16 -3.16
C GLU A 60 7.45 17.47 -2.13
N ASP A 61 7.47 16.76 -0.99
CA ASP A 61 6.62 17.09 0.15
C ASP A 61 6.90 18.51 0.67
N SER A 62 8.16 18.94 0.68
CA SER A 62 8.55 20.26 1.15
C SER A 62 7.96 21.40 0.32
N GLU A 63 7.91 21.26 -1.01
CA GLU A 63 7.22 22.22 -1.88
C GLU A 63 5.70 22.18 -1.67
N SER A 64 5.13 20.99 -1.48
CA SER A 64 3.71 20.80 -1.17
C SER A 64 3.32 21.46 0.16
N PHE A 65 4.15 21.35 1.20
CA PHE A 65 3.94 22.03 2.48
C PHE A 65 4.03 23.55 2.37
N LEU A 66 4.94 24.08 1.55
CA LEU A 66 5.04 25.52 1.27
C LEU A 66 3.79 26.05 0.55
N LEU A 67 3.29 25.32 -0.45
CA LEU A 67 2.05 25.67 -1.14
C LEU A 67 0.83 25.60 -0.20
N LEU A 68 0.80 24.62 0.72
CA LEU A 68 -0.26 24.52 1.72
C LEU A 68 -0.24 25.72 2.69
N ALA A 69 0.94 26.15 3.11
CA ALA A 69 1.11 27.32 3.97
C ALA A 69 0.66 28.61 3.26
N ASP A 70 1.08 28.83 2.02
CA ASP A 70 0.64 29.99 1.21
C ASP A 70 -0.89 29.96 0.98
N SER A 71 -1.46 28.79 0.69
CA SER A 71 -2.90 28.60 0.55
C SER A 71 -3.64 28.94 1.85
N SER A 72 -3.11 28.52 3.00
CA SER A 72 -3.65 28.84 4.32
C SER A 72 -3.66 30.34 4.57
N ASP A 73 -2.54 31.02 4.34
CA ASP A 73 -2.42 32.48 4.51
C ASP A 73 -3.38 33.23 3.61
N ARG A 74 -3.51 32.79 2.34
CA ARG A 74 -4.45 33.39 1.39
C ARG A 74 -5.91 33.15 1.79
N LEU A 75 -6.25 31.99 2.35
CA LEU A 75 -7.58 31.71 2.90
C LEU A 75 -7.89 32.59 4.11
N GLU A 76 -6.91 32.85 4.97
CA GLU A 76 -7.05 33.78 6.10
C GLU A 76 -7.31 35.21 5.60
N GLN A 77 -6.56 35.67 4.59
CA GLN A 77 -6.78 36.99 3.96
C GLN A 77 -8.19 37.10 3.34
N LEU A 78 -8.64 36.08 2.61
CA LEU A 78 -10.00 36.06 2.03
C LEU A 78 -11.09 36.08 3.09
N ARG A 79 -10.88 35.36 4.20
CA ARG A 79 -11.78 35.41 5.36
C ARG A 79 -11.83 36.81 5.96
N GLY A 80 -10.69 37.47 6.11
CA GLY A 80 -10.58 38.86 6.57
C GLY A 80 -11.38 39.84 5.71
N LEU A 81 -11.22 39.77 4.38
CA LEU A 81 -11.96 40.61 3.44
C LEU A 81 -13.46 40.33 3.45
N LEU A 82 -13.87 39.07 3.59
CA LEU A 82 -15.28 38.70 3.71
C LEU A 82 -15.88 39.23 5.02
N SER A 83 -15.16 39.16 6.14
CA SER A 83 -15.60 39.74 7.41
C SER A 83 -15.66 41.27 7.36
N GLU A 84 -14.65 41.94 6.78
CA GLU A 84 -14.61 43.40 6.63
C GLU A 84 -15.78 43.89 5.77
N ARG A 85 -16.06 43.18 4.66
CA ARG A 85 -17.21 43.47 3.81
C ARG A 85 -18.55 43.29 4.53
N VAL A 86 -18.65 42.33 5.44
CA VAL A 86 -19.86 42.12 6.26
C VAL A 86 -19.99 43.24 7.29
N GLU A 87 -18.90 43.69 7.90
CA GLU A 87 -18.90 44.81 8.85
C GLU A 87 -19.33 46.12 8.16
N ASP A 88 -18.86 46.41 6.94
CA ASP A 88 -19.31 47.56 6.14
C ASP A 88 -20.75 47.40 5.60
N GLN A 89 -21.22 46.18 5.36
CA GLN A 89 -22.61 45.91 4.97
C GLN A 89 -23.60 45.90 6.13
N THR A 90 -23.16 45.96 7.39
CA THR A 90 -24.09 46.15 8.52
C THR A 90 -24.72 47.57 8.56
N GLN A 91 -24.27 48.50 7.71
CA GLN A 91 -24.91 49.81 7.51
C GLN A 91 -25.64 49.98 6.17
N SER A 92 -25.69 48.96 5.30
CA SER A 92 -26.43 49.06 4.03
C SER A 92 -27.46 47.95 3.92
N GLU A 93 -28.70 48.34 4.21
CA GLU A 93 -29.95 47.83 3.68
C GLU A 93 -29.84 46.51 2.91
N VAL A 94 -30.32 45.43 3.53
CA VAL A 94 -30.55 44.13 2.92
C VAL A 94 -31.15 44.34 1.52
N PRO A 95 -30.48 43.92 0.42
CA PRO A 95 -31.15 43.92 -0.87
C PRO A 95 -32.20 42.82 -0.77
N ARG A 96 -33.42 43.21 -0.42
CA ARG A 96 -34.58 42.35 -0.58
C ARG A 96 -34.70 42.11 -2.08
N LEU A 97 -34.38 40.89 -2.48
CA LEU A 97 -34.73 40.38 -3.79
C LEU A 97 -36.23 40.59 -3.96
N GLU A 98 -36.60 41.54 -4.81
CA GLU A 98 -37.95 41.64 -5.35
C GLU A 98 -38.22 40.32 -6.05
N ALA A 99 -39.01 39.47 -5.40
CA ALA A 99 -39.59 38.31 -6.04
C ALA A 99 -40.49 38.85 -7.15
N VAL A 100 -39.98 38.82 -8.38
CA VAL A 100 -40.79 38.95 -9.58
C VAL A 100 -41.76 37.78 -9.52
N THR A 101 -42.98 38.08 -9.08
CA THR A 101 -44.11 37.16 -9.18
C THR A 101 -44.44 37.04 -10.65
N ASP A 102 -43.74 36.15 -11.35
CA ASP A 102 -44.23 35.68 -12.63
C ASP A 102 -45.35 34.68 -12.33
N SER A 103 -46.57 35.16 -12.54
CA SER A 103 -47.77 34.38 -12.47
C SER A 103 -47.73 33.30 -13.55
N HIS A 104 -47.36 32.08 -13.20
CA HIS A 104 -47.88 30.92 -13.90
C HIS A 104 -48.21 29.78 -12.93
N HIS A 105 -49.43 29.32 -13.14
CA HIS A 105 -50.19 28.31 -12.42
C HIS A 105 -49.62 26.91 -12.63
N ASP A 106 -49.87 26.04 -11.64
CA ASP A 106 -49.72 24.58 -11.62
C ASP A 106 -48.31 24.04 -11.32
N SER A 107 -48.03 23.56 -10.11
CA SER A 107 -48.42 22.24 -9.52
C SER A 107 -47.64 21.08 -10.15
N ASP A 108 -46.93 20.36 -9.27
CA ASP A 108 -46.17 19.10 -9.46
C ASP A 108 -44.73 19.18 -10.00
N ASP A 109 -43.80 19.07 -9.05
CA ASP A 109 -42.80 17.98 -8.99
C ASP A 109 -41.88 17.80 -10.21
N VAL A 110 -41.07 18.82 -10.50
CA VAL A 110 -39.90 18.70 -11.38
C VAL A 110 -38.75 18.12 -10.58
N LEU A 111 -38.83 16.81 -10.33
CA LEU A 111 -37.73 15.92 -9.98
C LEU A 111 -36.77 15.73 -11.18
N ASP A 112 -36.54 16.79 -11.96
CA ASP A 112 -36.00 16.74 -13.33
C ASP A 112 -34.91 17.79 -13.58
N GLU A 113 -34.30 18.34 -12.52
CA GLU A 113 -33.10 19.18 -12.63
C GLU A 113 -31.91 18.62 -11.82
N LEU A 114 -31.85 17.28 -11.72
CA LEU A 114 -30.60 16.55 -11.42
C LEU A 114 -29.87 16.14 -12.71
N GLU A 115 -30.33 16.59 -13.87
CA GLU A 115 -29.78 16.24 -15.19
C GLU A 115 -28.72 17.23 -15.72
N ASN A 116 -28.38 18.28 -14.95
CA ASN A 116 -27.38 19.29 -15.35
C ASN A 116 -26.13 19.31 -14.45
N SER A 117 -25.81 18.21 -13.77
CA SER A 117 -24.44 17.98 -13.34
C SER A 117 -23.73 17.30 -14.48
N ASP A 118 -23.03 18.09 -15.29
CA ASP A 118 -22.09 17.68 -16.34
C ASP A 118 -20.90 16.97 -15.67
N LEU A 119 -21.19 15.80 -15.09
CA LEU A 119 -20.23 14.91 -14.46
C LEU A 119 -19.42 14.33 -15.61
N GLU A 120 -18.28 14.94 -15.91
CA GLU A 120 -17.28 14.39 -16.81
C GLU A 120 -16.97 12.95 -16.37
N GLN A 121 -17.59 11.98 -17.04
CA GLN A 121 -17.54 10.58 -16.67
C GLN A 121 -16.13 10.07 -16.98
N THR A 122 -15.28 10.03 -15.96
CA THR A 122 -13.95 9.45 -16.05
C THR A 122 -14.07 7.94 -16.24
N VAL A 123 -13.74 7.46 -17.44
CA VAL A 123 -13.67 6.03 -17.74
C VAL A 123 -12.37 5.49 -17.16
N TYR A 124 -12.48 4.59 -16.18
CA TYR A 124 -11.33 3.83 -15.68
C TYR A 124 -10.92 2.79 -16.74
N ILE A 125 -9.85 3.09 -17.47
CA ILE A 125 -9.23 2.14 -18.40
C ILE A 125 -8.24 1.30 -17.59
N ASN A 126 -8.53 0.02 -17.46
CA ASN A 126 -7.57 -0.95 -16.94
C ASN A 126 -6.47 -1.15 -18.00
N ASP A 127 -5.37 -0.40 -17.90
CA ASP A 127 -4.16 -0.64 -18.70
C ASP A 127 -3.49 -1.90 -18.17
N SER A 128 -3.94 -3.07 -18.66
CA SER A 128 -3.27 -4.33 -18.39
C SER A 128 -1.85 -4.25 -18.93
N GLN A 129 -0.90 -3.92 -18.06
CA GLN A 129 0.53 -4.09 -18.29
C GLN A 129 0.86 -5.59 -18.27
N GLU A 130 0.35 -6.33 -19.26
CA GLU A 130 0.82 -7.68 -19.55
C GLU A 130 2.10 -7.51 -20.39
N PRO A 131 3.27 -7.97 -19.92
CA PRO A 131 4.47 -7.95 -20.75
C PRO A 131 4.18 -8.77 -22.02
N PRO A 132 4.70 -8.36 -23.20
CA PRO A 132 4.48 -9.13 -24.41
C PRO A 132 5.00 -10.56 -24.16
N LEU A 133 4.12 -11.54 -24.37
CA LEU A 133 4.50 -12.93 -24.53
C LEU A 133 5.44 -12.98 -25.74
N ASP A 134 6.73 -12.83 -25.47
CA ASP A 134 7.77 -13.01 -26.46
C ASP A 134 7.63 -14.43 -27.00
N THR A 135 7.31 -14.46 -28.27
CA THR A 135 7.28 -15.63 -29.13
C THR A 135 8.62 -16.35 -29.07
N ILE A 136 8.78 -17.32 -28.18
CA ILE A 136 9.81 -18.37 -28.27
C ILE A 136 9.15 -19.72 -27.95
N ASP A 137 8.14 -20.08 -28.74
CA ASP A 137 7.70 -21.46 -28.92
C ASP A 137 8.06 -21.94 -30.33
N ARG A 138 9.38 -21.94 -30.62
CA ARG A 138 9.94 -22.66 -31.76
C ARG A 138 11.44 -22.87 -31.59
N GLY A 139 11.84 -23.94 -30.90
CA GLY A 139 13.19 -24.50 -31.11
C GLY A 139 14.00 -24.99 -29.92
N ILE A 140 13.42 -25.53 -28.85
CA ILE A 140 14.20 -26.24 -27.80
C ILE A 140 13.72 -27.68 -27.57
N GLU A 141 12.94 -28.27 -28.49
CA GLU A 141 12.68 -29.72 -28.54
C GLU A 141 13.75 -30.49 -29.36
N GLN A 142 14.99 -30.02 -29.43
CA GLN A 142 16.09 -30.73 -30.14
C GLN A 142 17.41 -30.82 -29.37
N ALA A 143 17.46 -30.42 -28.09
CA ALA A 143 18.68 -30.53 -27.29
C ALA A 143 18.78 -31.85 -26.47
N ASP A 144 17.69 -32.62 -26.36
CA ASP A 144 17.62 -33.75 -25.42
C ASP A 144 17.88 -35.14 -26.05
N ASP A 145 18.18 -35.23 -27.36
CA ASP A 145 18.39 -36.51 -28.05
C ASP A 145 19.86 -36.79 -28.46
N LEU A 146 20.83 -36.06 -27.89
CA LEU A 146 22.28 -36.26 -28.16
C LEU A 146 23.11 -36.72 -26.95
N LEU A 147 22.49 -37.19 -25.86
CA LEU A 147 23.20 -37.68 -24.67
C LEU A 147 22.81 -39.09 -24.20
N SER A 148 22.14 -39.90 -25.02
CA SER A 148 21.95 -41.33 -24.73
C SER A 148 22.44 -42.22 -25.88
N ALA A 149 23.55 -42.90 -25.62
CA ALA A 149 24.17 -44.04 -26.35
C ALA A 149 25.10 -43.74 -27.53
#